data_AF-A0A9D7E145-F1
#
_entry.id   AF-A0A9D7E145-F1
#
_cell.length_a   1.000
_cell.length_b   1.000
_cell.length_c   1.000
_cell.angle_alpha   90.00
_cell.angle_beta   90.00
_cell.angle_gamma   90.00
#
_symmetry.space_group_name_H-M   'P 1'
#
loop_
_entity.id
_entity.type
_entity.pdbx_description
1 polymer ?
#
loop_
_entity_poly.entity_id
_entity_poly.type
_entity_poly.pdbx_seq_one_letter_code
_entity_poly.pdbx_strand_id
1 'polypeptide(L)'
;MEDFISFVVKHLVEQPNAVRIETVQEENGRVLYKLYVGQGDLGQVIGKEGRTARSLRTLVFAAAARRGIRAGFEIVDPALPPRGALPPHSETMASGGEHS
;
A
#
# COMPACT_ATOMS: atom_id res chain seq x y z
N MET A 1 4.74 9.80 12.96
CA MET A 1 5.38 8.91 11.96
C MET A 1 4.86 9.25 10.58
N GLU A 2 3.54 9.42 10.46
CA GLU A 2 2.86 9.89 9.25
C GLU A 2 3.54 11.12 8.63
N ASP A 3 3.81 12.17 9.42
CA ASP A 3 4.48 13.38 8.91
C ASP A 3 5.84 13.09 8.27
N PHE A 4 6.63 12.20 8.86
CA PHE A 4 7.93 11.81 8.34
C PHE A 4 7.79 11.10 6.99
N ILE A 5 6.88 10.12 6.90
CA ILE A 5 6.64 9.38 5.67
C ILE A 5 6.08 10.33 4.59
N SER A 6 5.10 11.17 4.95
CA SER A 6 4.48 12.14 4.06
C SER A 6 5.52 13.13 3.54
N PHE A 7 6.38 13.65 4.41
CA PHE A 7 7.47 14.54 4.03
C PHE A 7 8.40 13.89 3.01
N VAL A 8 8.90 12.67 3.28
CA VAL A 8 9.82 11.98 2.36
C VAL A 8 9.13 11.71 1.02
N VAL A 9 7.91 11.17 1.03
CA VAL A 9 7.22 10.77 -0.20
C VAL A 9 6.83 11.99 -1.03
N LYS A 10 6.38 13.09 -0.42
CA LYS A 10 6.02 14.32 -1.16
C LYS A 10 7.18 14.93 -1.95
N HIS A 11 8.43 14.69 -1.53
CA HIS A 11 9.62 15.11 -2.27
C HIS A 11 10.06 14.10 -3.35
N LEU A 12 9.43 12.93 -3.38
CA LEU A 12 9.74 11.85 -4.30
C LEU A 12 8.77 11.76 -5.48
N VAL A 13 7.67 12.51 -5.50
CA VAL A 13 6.54 12.32 -6.42
C VAL A 13 6.20 13.60 -7.16
N GLU A 14 5.49 13.48 -8.29
CA GLU A 14 5.04 14.65 -9.06
C GLU A 14 3.74 15.24 -8.50
N GLN A 15 2.89 14.43 -7.85
CA GLN A 15 1.62 14.87 -7.27
C GLN A 15 1.65 14.82 -5.73
N PRO A 16 2.34 15.74 -5.05
CA PRO A 16 2.46 15.73 -3.58
C PRO A 16 1.11 15.86 -2.86
N ASN A 17 0.10 16.43 -3.52
CA ASN A 17 -1.26 16.57 -2.99
C ASN A 17 -2.04 15.25 -3.02
N ALA A 18 -1.64 14.29 -3.86
CA ALA A 18 -2.23 12.95 -3.93
C ALA A 18 -1.64 11.98 -2.90
N VAL A 19 -0.63 12.41 -2.13
CA VAL A 19 -0.01 11.60 -1.06
C VAL A 19 -0.92 11.56 0.15
N ARG A 20 -1.45 10.37 0.45
CA ARG A 20 -2.25 10.10 1.65
C ARG A 20 -1.65 8.95 2.43
N ILE A 21 -1.67 9.06 3.76
CA ILE A 21 -1.28 7.96 4.65
C ILE A 21 -2.49 7.57 5.46
N GLU A 22 -2.68 6.27 5.59
CA GLU A 22 -3.68 5.67 6.46
C GLU A 22 -2.98 4.83 7.52
N THR A 23 -3.39 5.00 8.77
CA THR A 23 -2.81 4.28 9.90
C THR A 23 -3.83 3.28 10.43
N VAL A 24 -3.45 2.01 10.47
CA VAL A 24 -4.26 0.91 10.98
C VAL A 24 -3.58 0.35 12.22
N GLN A 25 -4.30 0.30 13.33
CA GLN A 25 -3.89 -0.39 14.55
C GLN A 25 -4.31 -1.86 14.43
N GLU A 26 -3.34 -2.78 14.40
CA GLU A 26 -3.60 -4.22 14.39
C GLU A 26 -3.74 -4.75 15.83
N GLU A 27 -4.51 -5.83 15.99
CA GLU A 27 -4.77 -6.46 17.31
C GLU A 27 -3.50 -6.91 18.04
N ASN A 28 -2.43 -7.24 17.31
CA ASN A 28 -1.13 -7.63 17.85
C ASN A 28 -0.28 -6.44 18.35
N GLY A 29 -0.84 -5.22 18.40
CA GLY A 29 -0.14 -3.99 18.78
C GLY A 29 0.78 -3.43 17.69
N ARG A 30 0.73 -3.96 16.46
CA ARG A 30 1.46 -3.42 15.31
C ARG A 30 0.68 -2.25 14.70
N VAL A 31 1.38 -1.18 14.37
CA VAL A 31 0.84 -0.03 13.66
C VAL A 31 1.21 -0.14 12.18
N LEU A 32 0.24 -0.38 11.31
CA LEU A 32 0.42 -0.46 9.86
C LEU A 32 0.17 0.90 9.21
N TYR A 33 1.20 1.44 8.54
CA TYR A 33 1.10 2.64 7.74
C TYR A 33 0.93 2.27 6.26
N LYS A 34 -0.21 2.63 5.68
CA LYS A 34 -0.51 2.44 4.26
C LYS A 34 -0.31 3.74 3.51
N LEU A 35 0.59 3.74 2.53
CA LEU A 35 0.86 4.86 1.65
C LEU A 35 0.02 4.73 0.38
N TYR A 36 -0.74 5.78 0.10
CA TYR A 36 -1.46 6.00 -1.15
C TYR A 36 -0.81 7.18 -1.87
N VAL A 37 -0.62 7.03 -3.19
CA VAL A 37 -0.08 8.07 -4.06
C VAL A 37 -0.89 8.13 -5.35
N GLY A 38 -0.67 9.17 -6.16
CA GLY A 38 -1.25 9.25 -7.50
C GLY A 38 -0.81 8.05 -8.36
N GLN A 39 -1.67 7.61 -9.28
CA GLN A 39 -1.39 6.45 -10.13
C GLN A 39 -0.08 6.62 -10.94
N GLY A 40 0.22 7.85 -11.38
CA GLY A 40 1.48 8.17 -12.09
C GLY A 40 2.73 8.12 -11.19
N ASP A 41 2.58 8.28 -9.88
CA ASP A 41 3.70 8.36 -8.94
C ASP A 41 4.10 6.98 -8.38
N LEU A 42 3.25 5.97 -8.54
CA LEU A 42 3.47 4.64 -7.98
C LEU A 42 4.80 4.04 -8.47
N GLY A 43 5.10 4.16 -9.75
CA GLY A 43 6.36 3.68 -10.33
C GLY A 43 7.59 4.36 -9.72
N GLN A 44 7.50 5.64 -9.39
CA GLN A 44 8.58 6.43 -8.79
C GLN A 44 8.82 6.03 -7.32
N VAL A 45 7.73 5.83 -6.56
CA VAL A 45 7.77 5.41 -5.15
C VAL A 45 8.27 3.98 -5.01
N ILE A 46 7.85 3.07 -5.88
CA ILE A 46 8.37 1.71 -5.93
C ILE A 46 9.84 1.74 -6.34
N GLY A 47 10.15 2.48 -7.39
CA GLY A 47 11.48 2.61 -7.98
C GLY A 47 11.91 1.34 -8.72
N LYS A 48 13.02 1.45 -9.48
CA LYS A 48 13.59 0.31 -10.22
C LYS A 48 13.89 -0.84 -9.25
N GLU A 49 13.39 -2.04 -9.58
CA GLU A 49 13.52 -3.26 -8.76
C GLU A 49 13.00 -3.11 -7.31
N GLY A 50 12.10 -2.14 -7.06
CA GLY A 50 11.60 -1.88 -5.71
C GLY A 50 12.62 -1.24 -4.77
N ARG A 51 13.73 -0.70 -5.28
CA ARG A 51 14.83 -0.16 -4.46
C ARG A 51 14.38 1.00 -3.58
N THR A 52 13.60 1.93 -4.15
CA THR A 52 13.06 3.09 -3.41
C THR A 52 12.12 2.63 -2.30
N ALA A 53 11.19 1.73 -2.61
CA ALA A 53 10.27 1.17 -1.62
C ALA A 53 11.00 0.41 -0.50
N ARG A 54 12.09 -0.32 -0.82
CA ARG A 54 12.91 -1.01 0.19
C ARG A 54 13.59 0.00 1.11
N SER A 55 14.21 1.05 0.57
CA SER A 55 14.83 2.11 1.37
C SER A 55 13.83 2.82 2.27
N LEU A 56 12.64 3.15 1.75
CA LEU A 56 11.59 3.78 2.53
C LEU A 56 11.14 2.90 3.71
N ARG A 57 10.95 1.59 3.48
CA ARG A 57 10.66 0.61 4.54
C ARG A 57 11.74 0.59 5.61
N THR A 58 13.00 0.55 5.21
CA THR A 58 14.13 0.57 6.16
C THR A 58 14.10 1.83 7.03
N LEU A 59 13.85 3.00 6.45
CA LEU A 59 13.76 4.25 7.19
C LEU A 59 12.61 4.25 8.20
N VAL A 60 11.42 3.81 7.78
CA VAL A 60 10.25 3.72 8.66
C VAL A 60 10.50 2.74 9.81
N PHE A 61 11.08 1.57 9.52
CA PHE A 61 11.36 0.57 10.55
C PHE A 61 12.44 1.04 11.53
N ALA A 62 13.50 1.70 11.04
CA ALA A 62 14.52 2.28 11.90
C ALA A 62 13.93 3.38 12.82
N ALA A 63 13.11 4.27 12.27
CA ALA A 63 12.45 5.33 13.04
C ALA A 63 11.45 4.76 14.06
N ALA A 64 10.72 3.69 13.71
CA ALA A 64 9.77 3.02 14.59
C ALA A 64 10.47 2.26 15.72
N ALA A 65 11.54 1.52 15.41
CA ALA A 65 12.34 0.78 16.38
C ALA A 65 12.91 1.71 17.46
N ARG A 66 13.40 2.89 17.07
CA ARG A 66 13.87 3.92 18.02
C ARG A 66 12.78 4.43 18.98
N ARG A 67 11.50 4.28 18.60
CA ARG A 67 10.34 4.68 19.41
C ARG A 67 9.66 3.51 20.13
N GLY A 68 10.21 2.29 20.01
CA GLY A 68 9.60 1.08 20.57
C GLY A 68 8.28 0.66 19.89
N ILE A 69 8.01 1.17 18.69
CA ILE A 69 6.76 0.89 17.96
C ILE A 69 7.00 -0.28 16.99
N ARG A 70 6.14 -1.30 17.05
CA ARG A 70 6.07 -2.34 16.01
C ARG A 70 5.37 -1.74 14.80
N ALA A 71 6.10 -1.34 13.77
CA ALA A 71 5.53 -0.72 12.58
C ALA A 71 5.47 -1.68 11.38
N GLY A 72 4.37 -1.62 10.62
CA GLY A 72 4.25 -2.15 9.27
C GLY A 72 4.21 -1.01 8.25
N PHE A 73 4.67 -1.24 7.02
CA PHE A 73 4.57 -0.26 5.94
C PHE A 73 4.18 -0.91 4.62
N GLU A 74 3.10 -0.41 4.02
CA GLU A 74 2.55 -0.90 2.76
C GLU A 74 2.36 0.26 1.77
N ILE A 75 2.67 0.02 0.51
CA ILE A 75 2.37 0.94 -0.60
C ILE A 75 1.17 0.33 -1.31
N VAL A 76 0.06 1.04 -1.33
CA VAL A 76 -1.20 0.53 -1.86
C VAL A 76 -1.34 0.93 -3.31
N ASP A 77 -1.47 -0.07 -4.17
CA ASP A 77 -1.88 0.12 -5.55
C ASP A 77 -3.42 0.09 -5.62
N PRO A 78 -4.09 1.20 -5.96
CA PRO A 78 -5.55 1.23 -6.05
C PRO A 78 -6.10 0.35 -7.18
N ALA A 79 -5.28 -0.04 -8.15
CA ALA A 79 -5.69 -0.94 -9.23
C ALA A 79 -5.67 -2.42 -8.80
N LEU A 80 -5.06 -2.75 -7.66
CA LEU A 80 -5.01 -4.12 -7.15
C LEU A 80 -6.05 -4.31 -6.03
N PRO A 81 -6.91 -5.34 -6.10
CA PRO A 81 -7.78 -5.67 -4.98
C PRO A 81 -6.93 -6.00 -3.73
N PRO A 82 -7.44 -5.73 -2.52
CA PRO A 82 -6.73 -6.08 -1.30
C PRO A 82 -6.37 -7.56 -1.31
N ARG A 83 -5.10 -7.85 -1.00
CA ARG A 83 -4.57 -9.23 -0.99
C ARG A 83 -5.44 -10.09 -0.06
N GLY A 84 -6.09 -11.12 -0.63
CA GLY A 84 -7.00 -12.00 0.11
C GLY A 84 -8.49 -11.77 -0.17
N ALA A 85 -8.87 -10.68 -0.83
CA ALA A 85 -10.19 -10.57 -1.44
C ALA A 85 -10.21 -11.44 -2.71
N LEU A 86 -10.64 -12.69 -2.56
CA LEU A 86 -10.99 -13.50 -3.73
C LEU A 86 -12.10 -12.76 -4.48
N PRO A 87 -11.99 -12.54 -5.81
CA PRO A 87 -13.13 -12.03 -6.55
C PRO A 87 -14.33 -12.95 -6.30
N PRO A 88 -15.52 -12.41 -5.98
CA PRO A 88 -16.71 -13.25 -5.84
C PRO A 88 -16.86 -14.01 -7.16
N HIS A 89 -16.98 -15.34 -7.03
CA HIS A 89 -16.95 -16.30 -8.12
C HIS A 89 -17.68 -15.77 -9.36
N SER A 90 -16.99 -15.81 -10.49
CA SER A 90 -17.58 -15.70 -11.81
C SER A 90 -18.67 -16.75 -11.93
N GLU A 91 -19.92 -16.31 -11.72
CA GLU A 91 -21.12 -17.04 -12.06
C GLU A 91 -21.12 -17.12 -13.59
N THR A 92 -20.44 -18.16 -14.10
CA THR A 92 -20.44 -18.50 -15.51
C THR A 92 -21.89 -18.70 -15.90
N MET A 93 -22.37 -17.79 -16.74
CA MET A 93 -23.51 -18.02 -17.61
C MET A 93 -23.25 -19.31 -18.39
N ALA A 94 -23.81 -20.42 -17.93
CA ALA A 94 -24.08 -21.58 -18.76
C ALA A 94 -25.56 -21.48 -19.18
N SER A 95 -25.79 -20.58 -20.13
CA SER A 95 -26.91 -20.71 -21.05
C SER A 95 -26.72 -21.99 -21.87
N GLY A 96 -27.75 -22.84 -21.91
CA GLY A 96 -27.94 -23.83 -22.98
C GLY A 96 -27.86 -25.28 -22.55
N GLY A 97 -28.96 -26.01 -22.69
CA GLY A 97 -29.01 -27.46 -22.53
C GLY A 97 -30.42 -28.03 -22.43
N GLU A 98 -31.20 -27.83 -23.50
CA GLU A 98 -32.28 -28.69 -24.03
C GLU A 98 -32.78 -29.84 -23.13
N HIS A 99 -34.02 -29.76 -22.65
CA HIS A 99 -34.81 -30.94 -22.32
C HIS A 99 -36.16 -30.82 -23.03
N SER A 100 -36.24 -31.53 -24.16
CA SER A 100 -37.49 -31.97 -24.78
C SER A 100 -37.75 -33.42 -24.43
#